data_AF-G9ZZZ9-F1
#
_entry.id   AF-G9ZZZ9-F1
#
_cell.length_a   1.000
_cell.length_b   1.000
_cell.length_c   1.000
_cell.angle_alpha   90.00
_cell.angle_beta   90.00
_cell.angle_gamma   90.00
#
_symmetry.space_group_name_H-M   'P 1'
#
loop_
_entity.id
_entity.type
_entity.pdbx_description
1 polymer ?
#
loop_
_entity_poly.entity_id
_entity_poly.type
_entity_poly.pdbx_seq_one_letter_code
_entity_poly.pdbx_strand_id
1 'polypeptide(L)'
;MTDQHLPSQFVYPTNYGVSVPVHPSPEPVDGEEGAFLFSLEATAVAAGIYEPERRAAFCAEASIAAQEGRSFLELLAKFGGAPVLRIPLPRPVRYAYESVPTSPGGASVPGASLRDVVDELITGVSDHHRWCDRASALLAFMEVQSRVGNSVPAPIRGRSMSILIAAVLENLGENEIDCLEAAAFYALSAHEEWSHAGRSWLMPVRKTWLADWIKDRPDYRKLAALVSHTDIHVPSWLQRPERAA
;
A
#
# COMPACT_ATOMS: atom_id res chain seq x y z
N MET A 1 17.31 -10.46 -41.24
CA MET A 1 17.78 -9.89 -39.96
C MET A 1 16.88 -8.74 -39.59
N THR A 2 15.86 -9.00 -38.77
CA THR A 2 15.14 -7.99 -37.99
C THR A 2 14.37 -8.76 -36.92
N ASP A 3 15.12 -9.40 -36.02
CA ASP A 3 14.57 -9.76 -34.71
C ASP A 3 14.36 -8.45 -33.96
N GLN A 4 13.15 -7.89 -34.09
CA GLN A 4 12.68 -6.87 -33.16
C GLN A 4 12.44 -7.56 -31.82
N HIS A 5 13.48 -7.63 -31.00
CA HIS A 5 13.28 -7.78 -29.56
C HIS A 5 12.47 -6.56 -29.09
N LEU A 6 11.16 -6.74 -28.93
CA LEU A 6 10.33 -5.81 -28.16
C LEU A 6 11.00 -5.64 -26.79
N PRO A 7 11.36 -4.42 -26.38
CA PRO A 7 12.05 -4.19 -25.13
C PRO A 7 11.14 -4.61 -23.96
N SER A 8 11.75 -5.10 -22.89
CA SER A 8 11.13 -5.41 -21.61
C SER A 8 10.01 -4.42 -21.28
N GLN A 9 8.78 -4.90 -21.16
CA GLN A 9 7.63 -4.08 -20.81
C GLN A 9 7.88 -3.51 -19.39
N PHE A 10 8.06 -2.19 -19.29
CA PHE A 10 8.20 -1.52 -18.00
C PHE A 10 6.85 -1.52 -17.28
N VAL A 11 6.86 -1.57 -15.96
CA VAL A 11 5.66 -1.52 -15.14
C VAL A 11 5.73 -0.36 -14.14
N TYR A 12 4.59 0.30 -13.94
CA TYR A 12 4.42 1.40 -13.01
C TYR A 12 3.42 0.99 -11.90
N PRO A 13 3.80 1.09 -10.61
CA PRO A 13 2.89 0.80 -9.51
C PRO A 13 1.86 1.94 -9.37
N THR A 14 0.58 1.61 -9.35
CA THR A 14 -0.48 2.59 -9.09
C THR A 14 -0.76 2.71 -7.61
N ASN A 15 -1.45 3.79 -7.21
CA ASN A 15 -1.89 4.00 -5.84
C ASN A 15 -2.91 2.96 -5.34
N TYR A 16 -3.43 2.10 -6.22
CA TYR A 16 -4.46 1.12 -5.93
C TYR A 16 -3.91 -0.32 -5.79
N GLY A 17 -2.60 -0.47 -5.58
CA GLY A 17 -1.95 -1.75 -5.28
C GLY A 17 -1.86 -2.72 -6.45
N VAL A 18 -1.95 -2.19 -7.68
CA VAL A 18 -1.73 -2.91 -8.94
C VAL A 18 -0.71 -2.17 -9.80
N SER A 19 0.05 -2.90 -10.60
CA SER A 19 1.00 -2.32 -11.55
C SER A 19 0.42 -2.33 -12.96
N VAL A 20 0.70 -1.28 -13.72
CA VAL A 20 0.27 -1.12 -15.11
C VAL A 20 1.47 -1.07 -16.05
N PRO A 21 1.35 -1.56 -17.29
CA PRO A 21 2.41 -1.44 -18.27
C PRO A 21 2.60 0.01 -18.70
N VAL A 22 3.85 0.42 -18.87
CA VAL A 22 4.25 1.74 -19.37
C VAL A 22 5.33 1.63 -20.43
N HIS A 23 5.43 2.65 -21.27
CA HIS A 23 6.42 2.75 -22.34
C HIS A 23 7.34 3.93 -22.05
N PRO A 24 8.67 3.81 -22.27
CA PRO A 24 9.54 4.98 -22.20
C PRO A 24 9.10 6.00 -23.24
N SER A 25 9.10 7.28 -22.87
CA SER A 25 8.86 8.36 -23.81
C SER A 25 9.95 8.34 -24.89
N PRO A 26 9.59 8.40 -26.18
CA PRO A 26 10.57 8.44 -27.27
C PRO A 26 11.31 9.78 -27.32
N GLU A 27 10.74 10.84 -26.73
CA GLU A 27 11.33 12.16 -26.65
C GLU A 27 11.63 12.52 -25.20
N PRO A 28 12.80 13.10 -24.90
CA PRO A 28 13.07 13.68 -23.59
C PRO A 28 12.08 14.83 -23.37
N VAL A 29 11.24 14.69 -22.34
CA VAL A 29 10.43 15.81 -21.86
C VAL A 29 11.38 16.74 -21.12
N ASP A 30 11.43 18.02 -21.49
CA ASP A 30 12.35 19.00 -20.90
C ASP A 30 12.30 18.95 -19.36
N GLY A 31 13.40 18.55 -18.74
CA GLY A 31 13.54 18.49 -17.28
C GLY A 31 13.11 17.16 -16.62
N GLU A 32 12.61 16.17 -17.37
CA GLU A 32 12.22 14.87 -16.84
C GLU A 32 13.00 13.72 -17.51
N GLU A 33 14.14 13.34 -16.93
CA GLU A 33 14.79 12.08 -17.27
C GLU A 33 13.86 10.90 -16.91
N GLY A 34 13.53 10.06 -17.90
CA GLY A 34 12.74 8.85 -17.68
C GLY A 34 11.22 9.03 -17.74
N ALA A 35 10.71 10.04 -18.46
CA ALA A 35 9.28 10.18 -18.70
C ALA A 35 8.66 8.89 -19.30
N PHE A 36 7.54 8.44 -18.73
CA PHE A 36 6.82 7.25 -19.18
C PHE A 36 5.47 7.64 -19.81
N LEU A 37 5.12 6.96 -20.89
CA LEU A 37 3.82 7.03 -21.54
C LEU A 37 2.93 5.90 -21.05
N PHE A 38 1.72 6.27 -20.65
CA PHE A 38 0.67 5.36 -20.24
C PHE A 38 -0.27 5.09 -21.42
N SER A 39 -0.69 3.84 -21.57
CA SER A 39 -1.84 3.55 -22.43
C SER A 39 -3.12 4.19 -21.83
N LEU A 40 -4.18 4.32 -22.62
CA LEU A 40 -5.47 4.78 -22.10
C LEU A 40 -5.98 3.88 -20.97
N GLU A 41 -5.79 2.56 -21.09
CA GLU A 41 -6.18 1.63 -20.03
C GLU A 41 -5.33 1.81 -18.76
N ALA A 42 -4.00 1.96 -18.90
CA ALA A 42 -3.12 2.21 -17.78
C ALA A 42 -3.46 3.54 -17.08
N THR A 43 -3.82 4.57 -17.85
CA THR A 43 -4.32 5.86 -17.35
C THR A 43 -5.62 5.69 -16.56
N ALA A 44 -6.56 4.90 -17.07
CA ALA A 44 -7.83 4.62 -16.40
C ALA A 44 -7.63 3.93 -15.05
N VAL A 45 -6.72 2.95 -14.98
CA VAL A 45 -6.37 2.26 -13.73
C VAL A 45 -5.67 3.21 -12.76
N ALA A 46 -4.69 4.00 -13.22
CA ALA A 46 -4.00 4.99 -12.39
C ALA A 46 -4.95 6.07 -11.84
N ALA A 47 -6.02 6.39 -12.57
CA ALA A 47 -7.09 7.28 -12.13
C ALA A 47 -8.15 6.60 -11.24
N GLY A 48 -8.05 5.29 -10.98
CA GLY A 48 -8.92 4.57 -10.05
C GLY A 48 -10.15 3.91 -10.66
N ILE A 49 -10.28 3.82 -11.99
CA ILE A 49 -11.41 3.16 -12.65
C ILE A 49 -11.28 1.63 -12.50
N TYR A 50 -12.02 1.06 -11.54
CA TYR A 50 -11.93 -0.36 -11.18
C TYR A 50 -12.67 -1.32 -12.13
N GLU A 51 -13.83 -0.95 -12.65
CA GLU A 51 -14.64 -1.87 -13.47
C GLU A 51 -14.05 -2.01 -14.89
N PRO A 52 -13.76 -3.23 -15.38
CA PRO A 52 -13.21 -3.43 -16.73
C PRO A 52 -14.09 -2.84 -17.83
N GLU A 53 -15.40 -2.94 -17.71
CA GLU A 53 -16.36 -2.39 -18.68
C GLU A 53 -16.29 -0.86 -18.75
N ARG A 54 -16.15 -0.19 -17.59
CA ARG A 54 -15.96 1.27 -17.55
C ARG A 54 -14.62 1.69 -18.12
N ARG A 55 -13.56 0.91 -17.87
CA ARG A 55 -12.25 1.16 -18.51
C ARG A 55 -12.33 1.04 -20.03
N ALA A 56 -12.98 0.00 -20.53
CA ALA A 56 -13.16 -0.19 -21.97
C ALA A 56 -13.96 0.97 -22.61
N ALA A 57 -15.05 1.38 -21.96
CA ALA A 57 -15.85 2.52 -22.41
C ALA A 57 -15.06 3.85 -22.36
N PHE A 58 -14.26 4.07 -21.30
CA PHE A 58 -13.34 5.19 -21.23
C PHE A 58 -12.34 5.18 -22.38
N CYS A 59 -11.68 4.05 -22.66
CA CYS A 59 -10.69 3.95 -23.73
C CYS A 59 -11.30 4.28 -25.10
N ALA A 60 -12.53 3.83 -25.36
CA ALA A 60 -13.24 4.13 -26.61
C ALA A 60 -13.53 5.63 -26.75
N GLU A 61 -14.06 6.28 -25.71
CA GLU A 61 -14.40 7.71 -25.74
C GLU A 61 -13.16 8.60 -25.73
N ALA A 62 -12.14 8.23 -24.96
CA ALA A 62 -10.86 8.94 -24.92
C ALA A 62 -10.17 8.89 -26.29
N SER A 63 -10.22 7.77 -27.01
CA SER A 63 -9.65 7.69 -28.36
C SER A 63 -10.30 8.68 -29.33
N ILE A 64 -11.62 8.88 -29.23
CA ILE A 64 -12.35 9.86 -30.04
C ILE A 64 -11.99 11.29 -29.61
N ALA A 65 -11.99 11.55 -28.30
CA ALA A 65 -11.66 12.86 -27.75
C ALA A 65 -10.23 13.31 -28.09
N ALA A 66 -9.27 12.37 -28.13
CA ALA A 66 -7.89 12.61 -28.55
C ALA A 66 -7.82 13.15 -29.98
N GLN A 67 -8.60 12.57 -30.90
CA GLN A 67 -8.66 12.99 -32.31
C GLN A 67 -9.28 14.40 -32.45
N GLU A 68 -10.15 14.78 -31.52
CA GLU A 68 -10.83 16.07 -31.48
C GLU A 68 -10.10 17.13 -30.63
N GLY A 69 -8.95 16.79 -30.03
CA GLY A 69 -8.16 17.70 -29.19
C GLY A 69 -8.82 18.07 -27.86
N ARG A 70 -9.73 17.24 -27.35
CA ARG A 70 -10.44 17.48 -26.07
C ARG A 70 -9.65 16.99 -24.86
N SER A 71 -9.86 17.63 -23.71
CA SER A 71 -9.21 17.26 -22.44
C SER A 71 -9.71 15.91 -21.92
N PHE A 72 -8.78 15.07 -21.45
CA PHE A 72 -9.08 13.74 -20.89
C PHE A 72 -9.55 13.78 -19.42
N LEU A 73 -9.31 14.86 -18.69
CA LEU A 73 -9.60 14.91 -17.24
C LEU A 73 -11.10 14.83 -16.94
N GLU A 74 -11.93 15.51 -17.74
CA GLU A 74 -13.39 15.45 -17.61
C GLU A 74 -13.94 14.06 -17.94
N LEU A 75 -13.30 13.37 -18.88
CA LEU A 75 -13.66 11.99 -19.25
C LEU A 75 -13.35 11.01 -18.13
N LEU A 76 -12.20 11.14 -17.45
CA LEU A 76 -11.86 10.27 -16.32
C LEU A 76 -12.95 10.33 -15.23
N ALA A 77 -13.39 11.54 -14.85
CA ALA A 77 -14.44 11.72 -13.86
C ALA A 77 -15.78 11.06 -14.28
N LYS A 78 -16.15 11.17 -15.56
CA LYS A 78 -17.37 10.54 -16.11
C LYS A 78 -17.39 9.02 -15.90
N PHE A 79 -16.24 8.35 -15.96
CA PHE A 79 -16.13 6.90 -15.80
C PHE A 79 -15.79 6.46 -14.37
N GLY A 80 -15.79 7.40 -13.41
CA GLY A 80 -15.53 7.12 -11.99
C GLY A 80 -14.06 7.22 -11.60
N GLY A 81 -13.21 7.79 -12.46
CA GLY A 81 -11.84 8.16 -12.10
C GLY A 81 -11.83 9.41 -11.22
N ALA A 82 -10.85 9.50 -10.34
CA ALA A 82 -10.69 10.64 -9.44
C ALA A 82 -9.19 10.87 -9.15
N PRO A 83 -8.81 12.11 -8.76
CA PRO A 83 -7.51 12.33 -8.16
C PRO A 83 -7.29 11.37 -6.99
N VAL A 84 -6.08 10.86 -6.87
CA VAL A 84 -5.70 10.00 -5.75
C VAL A 84 -5.93 10.74 -4.44
N LEU A 85 -6.63 10.07 -3.52
CA LEU A 85 -6.86 10.58 -2.19
C LEU A 85 -5.53 10.72 -1.44
N ARG A 86 -5.30 11.89 -0.84
CA ARG A 86 -4.13 12.17 0.01
C ARG A 86 -4.63 12.53 1.40
N ILE A 87 -4.27 11.73 2.41
CA ILE A 87 -4.64 12.00 3.80
C ILE A 87 -3.39 12.38 4.59
N PRO A 88 -3.29 13.61 5.11
CA PRO A 88 -2.16 14.02 5.94
C PRO A 88 -1.99 13.13 7.16
N LEU A 89 -0.74 12.84 7.51
CA LEU A 89 -0.36 12.10 8.71
C LEU A 89 0.09 13.08 9.79
N PRO A 90 -0.73 13.34 10.82
CA PRO A 90 -0.31 14.18 11.93
C PRO A 90 0.83 13.51 12.70
N ARG A 91 1.71 14.31 13.31
CA ARG A 91 2.77 13.79 14.17
C ARG A 91 2.15 13.09 15.40
N PRO A 92 2.57 11.87 15.75
CA PRO A 92 2.00 11.14 16.87
C PRO A 92 2.38 11.81 18.19
N VAL A 93 1.44 11.79 19.15
CA VAL A 93 1.66 12.40 20.47
C VAL A 93 2.73 11.67 21.28
N ARG A 94 2.83 10.34 21.09
CA ARG A 94 3.85 9.49 21.72
C ARG A 94 4.39 8.53 20.67
N TYR A 95 5.70 8.36 20.61
CA TYR A 95 6.32 7.45 19.68
C TYR A 95 6.26 6.01 20.20
N ALA A 96 5.66 5.13 19.40
CA ALA A 96 5.63 3.68 19.63
C ALA A 96 7.05 3.11 19.60
N TYR A 97 7.91 3.63 18.71
CA TYR A 97 9.32 3.26 18.68
C TYR A 97 9.92 3.44 20.07
N GLU A 98 9.84 4.60 20.72
CA GLU A 98 10.45 4.81 22.06
C GLU A 98 10.03 3.77 23.12
N SER A 99 8.85 3.15 22.99
CA SER A 99 8.38 2.11 23.89
C SER A 99 8.96 0.70 23.67
N VAL A 100 9.68 0.47 22.56
CA VAL A 100 10.27 -0.84 22.25
C VAL A 100 11.43 -1.17 23.22
N PRO A 101 11.42 -2.35 23.87
CA PRO A 101 12.47 -2.74 24.81
C PRO A 101 13.87 -2.78 24.19
N THR A 102 14.84 -2.17 24.90
CA THR A 102 16.26 -2.12 24.54
C THR A 102 17.11 -3.14 25.30
N SER A 103 16.54 -3.83 26.30
CA SER A 103 17.26 -4.84 27.05
C SER A 103 17.56 -6.07 26.18
N PRO A 104 18.80 -6.60 26.21
CA PRO A 104 19.13 -7.87 25.57
C PRO A 104 18.31 -9.00 26.19
N GLY A 105 17.68 -9.81 25.34
CA GLY A 105 16.76 -10.87 25.78
C GLY A 105 15.30 -10.53 25.44
N GLY A 106 14.71 -11.36 24.59
CA GLY A 106 13.35 -11.14 24.05
C GLY A 106 13.29 -11.16 22.52
N ALA A 107 14.44 -11.04 21.84
CA ALA A 107 14.57 -11.25 20.41
C ALA A 107 14.91 -12.70 20.07
N SER A 108 14.61 -13.11 18.84
CA SER A 108 15.00 -14.41 18.26
C SER A 108 16.51 -14.56 18.01
N VAL A 109 17.29 -13.47 18.14
CA VAL A 109 18.74 -13.45 17.94
C VAL A 109 19.45 -13.36 19.31
N PRO A 110 20.38 -14.30 19.62
CA PRO A 110 21.13 -14.26 20.88
C PRO A 110 21.89 -12.94 21.06
N GLY A 111 21.67 -12.27 22.19
CA GLY A 111 22.33 -11.00 22.52
C GLY A 111 21.69 -9.75 21.90
N ALA A 112 20.70 -9.90 21.02
CA ALA A 112 19.94 -8.78 20.48
C ALA A 112 18.76 -8.41 21.40
N SER A 113 18.41 -7.13 21.41
CA SER A 113 17.18 -6.59 21.98
C SER A 113 16.06 -6.57 20.93
N LEU A 114 14.82 -6.34 21.35
CA LEU A 114 13.72 -6.15 20.40
C LEU A 114 13.91 -4.89 19.56
N ARG A 115 14.54 -3.85 20.13
CA ARG A 115 14.96 -2.63 19.44
C ARG A 115 15.83 -2.95 18.23
N ASP A 116 16.88 -3.77 18.42
CA ASP A 116 17.82 -4.09 17.33
C ASP A 116 17.12 -4.78 16.15
N VAL A 117 16.16 -5.67 16.44
CA VAL A 117 15.33 -6.34 15.42
C VAL A 117 14.43 -5.34 14.68
N VAL A 118 13.88 -4.34 15.40
CA VAL A 118 13.08 -3.28 14.79
C VAL A 118 13.94 -2.37 13.93
N ASP A 119 15.17 -2.06 14.34
CA ASP A 119 16.10 -1.22 13.59
C ASP A 119 16.52 -1.87 12.27
N GLU A 120 16.78 -3.18 12.30
CA GLU A 120 17.04 -3.97 11.09
C GLU A 120 15.84 -3.93 10.13
N LEU A 121 14.61 -4.07 10.67
CA LEU A 121 13.40 -3.97 9.88
C LEU A 121 13.18 -2.56 9.30
N ILE A 122 13.41 -1.52 10.10
CA ILE A 122 13.32 -0.12 9.64
C ILE A 122 14.29 0.08 8.48
N THR A 123 15.53 -0.40 8.61
CA THR A 123 16.54 -0.30 7.54
C THR A 123 16.06 -1.01 6.29
N GLY A 124 15.66 -2.29 6.41
CA GLY A 124 15.21 -3.08 5.26
C GLY A 124 13.96 -2.52 4.57
N VAL A 125 13.03 -1.89 5.30
CA VAL A 125 11.85 -1.25 4.70
C VAL A 125 12.25 0.09 4.07
N SER A 126 13.11 0.88 4.71
CA SER A 126 13.57 2.18 4.20
C SER A 126 14.42 2.07 2.92
N ASP A 127 15.11 0.94 2.71
CA ASP A 127 15.87 0.66 1.48
C ASP A 127 14.96 0.54 0.24
N HIS A 128 13.65 0.39 0.44
CA HIS A 128 12.68 0.37 -0.65
C HIS A 128 12.08 1.76 -0.88
N HIS A 129 12.13 2.25 -2.12
CA HIS A 129 11.51 3.52 -2.50
C HIS A 129 9.98 3.42 -2.69
N ARG A 130 9.45 2.23 -2.99
CA ARG A 130 8.05 2.04 -3.37
C ARG A 130 7.28 1.31 -2.28
N TRP A 131 6.05 1.75 -2.03
CA TRP A 131 5.17 1.14 -1.03
C TRP A 131 4.81 -0.32 -1.31
N CYS A 132 4.72 -0.76 -2.57
CA CYS A 132 4.52 -2.16 -2.90
C CYS A 132 5.66 -3.07 -2.42
N ASP A 133 6.89 -2.57 -2.48
CA ASP A 133 8.09 -3.30 -2.05
C ASP A 133 8.19 -3.27 -0.52
N ARG A 134 7.98 -2.10 0.10
CA ARG A 134 7.89 -1.93 1.56
C ARG A 134 6.84 -2.84 2.19
N ALA A 135 5.64 -2.89 1.59
CA ALA A 135 4.56 -3.75 2.05
C ALA A 135 4.93 -5.22 2.01
N SER A 136 5.61 -5.65 0.95
CA SER A 136 6.09 -7.03 0.81
C SER A 136 7.12 -7.38 1.88
N ALA A 137 8.09 -6.49 2.14
CA ALA A 137 9.09 -6.65 3.19
C ALA A 137 8.45 -6.71 4.59
N LEU A 138 7.50 -5.80 4.88
CA LEU A 138 6.74 -5.79 6.13
C LEU A 138 5.94 -7.09 6.33
N LEU A 139 5.22 -7.56 5.31
CA LEU A 139 4.45 -8.80 5.41
C LEU A 139 5.35 -10.01 5.66
N ALA A 140 6.49 -10.11 4.96
CA ALA A 140 7.45 -11.20 5.14
C ALA A 140 7.99 -11.22 6.58
N PHE A 141 8.34 -10.06 7.13
CA PHE A 141 8.77 -9.96 8.53
C PHE A 141 7.66 -10.37 9.51
N MET A 142 6.45 -9.83 9.34
CA MET A 142 5.32 -10.10 10.24
C MET A 142 4.91 -11.59 10.20
N GLU A 143 5.05 -12.24 9.06
CA GLU A 143 4.83 -13.68 8.95
C GLU A 143 5.80 -14.47 9.84
N VAL A 144 7.10 -14.14 9.80
CA VAL A 144 8.12 -14.77 10.64
C VAL A 144 7.79 -14.55 12.13
N GLN A 145 7.51 -13.32 12.53
CA GLN A 145 7.22 -13.00 13.93
C GLN A 145 5.93 -13.68 14.44
N SER A 146 4.90 -13.77 13.58
CA SER A 146 3.65 -14.46 13.90
C SER A 146 3.87 -15.94 14.23
N ARG A 147 4.77 -16.61 13.49
CA ARG A 147 5.12 -18.03 13.72
C ARG A 147 5.87 -18.24 15.03
N VAL A 148 6.87 -17.39 15.31
CA VAL A 148 7.68 -17.48 16.54
C VAL A 148 6.83 -17.22 17.78
N GLY A 149 5.87 -16.30 17.69
CA GLY A 149 5.00 -15.92 18.80
C GLY A 149 3.85 -16.88 19.11
N ASN A 150 3.70 -18.03 18.45
CA ASN A 150 2.49 -18.87 18.58
C ASN A 150 2.21 -19.38 20.01
N SER A 151 3.20 -19.40 20.90
CA SER A 151 3.04 -19.69 22.33
C SER A 151 2.43 -18.54 23.15
N VAL A 152 2.35 -17.34 22.58
CA VAL A 152 1.84 -16.12 23.22
C VAL A 152 0.35 -15.92 22.90
N PRO A 153 -0.49 -15.55 23.89
CA PRO A 153 -1.90 -15.24 23.66
C PRO A 153 -2.13 -14.24 22.53
N ALA A 154 -3.18 -14.49 21.72
CA ALA A 154 -3.49 -13.67 20.55
C ALA A 154 -3.64 -12.16 20.84
N PRO A 155 -4.28 -11.72 21.95
CA PRO A 155 -4.33 -10.29 22.26
C PRO A 155 -2.94 -9.67 22.47
N ILE A 156 -2.06 -10.34 23.22
CA ILE A 156 -0.70 -9.81 23.46
C ILE A 156 0.05 -9.69 22.13
N ARG A 157 -0.04 -10.73 21.28
CA ARG A 157 0.54 -10.67 19.93
C ARG A 157 -0.03 -9.56 19.08
N GLY A 158 -1.35 -9.38 19.07
CA GLY A 158 -2.03 -8.32 18.31
C GLY A 158 -1.54 -6.93 18.68
N ARG A 159 -1.41 -6.67 19.99
CA ARG A 159 -0.86 -5.40 20.49
C ARG A 159 0.61 -5.23 20.13
N SER A 160 1.42 -6.28 20.28
CA SER A 160 2.83 -6.21 19.91
C SER A 160 3.00 -5.93 18.42
N MET A 161 2.22 -6.56 17.54
CA MET A 161 2.28 -6.31 16.10
C MET A 161 1.88 -4.88 15.74
N SER A 162 0.80 -4.33 16.34
CA SER A 162 0.42 -2.95 16.04
C SER A 162 1.46 -1.92 16.52
N ILE A 163 2.14 -2.20 17.64
CA ILE A 163 3.26 -1.38 18.12
C ILE A 163 4.46 -1.50 17.17
N LEU A 164 4.83 -2.70 16.74
CA LEU A 164 5.94 -2.91 15.80
C LEU A 164 5.67 -2.21 14.47
N ILE A 165 4.44 -2.32 13.93
CA ILE A 165 4.03 -1.60 12.72
C ILE A 165 4.17 -0.09 12.94
N ALA A 166 3.62 0.46 14.03
CA ALA A 166 3.72 1.88 14.34
C ALA A 166 5.18 2.35 14.45
N ALA A 167 6.03 1.57 15.13
CA ALA A 167 7.45 1.87 15.29
C ALA A 167 8.19 1.92 13.94
N VAL A 168 7.88 1.03 13.00
CA VAL A 168 8.47 1.11 11.65
C VAL A 168 7.95 2.33 10.91
N LEU A 169 6.63 2.55 10.89
CA LEU A 169 5.99 3.64 10.16
C LEU A 169 6.50 5.02 10.60
N GLU A 170 6.76 5.22 11.90
CA GLU A 170 7.38 6.42 12.45
C GLU A 170 8.73 6.78 11.82
N ASN A 171 9.49 5.76 11.40
CA ASN A 171 10.83 5.92 10.87
C ASN A 171 10.86 5.96 9.34
N LEU A 172 9.72 5.79 8.65
CA LEU A 172 9.65 5.96 7.19
C LEU A 172 9.57 7.44 6.76
N GLY A 173 9.23 8.34 7.69
CA GLY A 173 9.21 9.79 7.42
C GLY A 173 8.07 10.27 6.51
N GLU A 174 7.02 9.47 6.35
CA GLU A 174 5.87 9.81 5.52
C GLU A 174 5.04 10.92 6.17
N ASN A 175 4.56 11.85 5.35
CA ASN A 175 3.73 12.98 5.79
C ASN A 175 2.26 12.84 5.37
N GLU A 176 1.96 11.88 4.50
CA GLU A 176 0.60 11.61 4.03
C GLU A 176 0.45 10.14 3.60
N ILE A 177 -0.80 9.69 3.52
CA ILE A 177 -1.19 8.42 2.90
C ILE A 177 -1.74 8.73 1.52
N ASP A 178 -1.10 8.19 0.49
CA ASP A 178 -1.48 8.38 -0.91
C ASP A 178 -1.69 7.06 -1.68
N CYS A 179 -1.48 5.90 -1.05
CA CYS A 179 -1.63 4.60 -1.71
C CYS A 179 -2.21 3.53 -0.78
N LEU A 180 -2.71 2.47 -1.39
CA LEU A 180 -3.42 1.38 -0.75
C LEU A 180 -2.55 0.63 0.25
N GLU A 181 -1.33 0.29 -0.14
CA GLU A 181 -0.36 -0.38 0.73
C GLU A 181 -0.09 0.43 2.00
N ALA A 182 0.22 1.73 1.86
CA ALA A 182 0.43 2.61 3.00
C ALA A 182 -0.81 2.62 3.89
N ALA A 183 -1.99 2.86 3.30
CA ALA A 183 -3.25 2.93 4.01
C ALA A 183 -3.56 1.65 4.80
N ALA A 184 -3.25 0.48 4.22
CA ALA A 184 -3.43 -0.83 4.84
C ALA A 184 -2.58 -0.98 6.12
N PHE A 185 -1.29 -0.61 6.08
CA PHE A 185 -0.43 -0.69 7.26
C PHE A 185 -0.76 0.37 8.31
N TYR A 186 -1.02 1.62 7.88
CA TYR A 186 -1.44 2.67 8.80
C TYR A 186 -2.73 2.29 9.53
N ALA A 187 -3.70 1.66 8.85
CA ALA A 187 -4.96 1.18 9.42
C ALA A 187 -4.82 0.17 10.57
N LEU A 188 -3.66 -0.50 10.68
CA LEU A 188 -3.33 -1.48 11.72
C LEU A 188 -2.31 -0.96 12.75
N SER A 189 -1.84 0.27 12.59
CA SER A 189 -0.87 0.88 13.51
C SER A 189 -1.47 1.16 14.89
N ALA A 190 -0.62 1.21 15.92
CA ALA A 190 -1.04 1.50 17.30
C ALA A 190 -1.45 2.96 17.55
N HIS A 191 -1.19 3.88 16.60
CA HIS A 191 -1.60 5.27 16.69
C HIS A 191 -3.03 5.43 16.20
N GLU A 192 -3.89 6.00 17.05
CA GLU A 192 -5.31 6.13 16.75
C GLU A 192 -5.53 7.05 15.53
N GLU A 193 -4.83 8.18 15.50
CA GLU A 193 -4.85 9.16 14.42
C GLU A 193 -4.47 8.55 13.07
N TRP A 194 -3.44 7.70 13.05
CA TRP A 194 -2.94 7.07 11.83
C TRP A 194 -3.82 5.90 11.41
N SER A 195 -4.29 5.09 12.37
CA SER A 195 -5.22 4.00 12.08
C SER A 195 -6.54 4.52 11.51
N HIS A 196 -7.03 5.65 12.02
CA HIS A 196 -8.17 6.35 11.46
C HIS A 196 -7.89 6.86 10.04
N ALA A 197 -6.75 7.52 9.82
CA ALA A 197 -6.34 8.01 8.50
C ALA A 197 -6.29 6.86 7.47
N GLY A 198 -5.62 5.75 7.80
CA GLY A 198 -5.54 4.58 6.92
C GLY A 198 -6.92 4.00 6.59
N ARG A 199 -7.80 3.83 7.59
CA ARG A 199 -9.16 3.31 7.37
C ARG A 199 -10.01 4.25 6.52
N SER A 200 -9.88 5.56 6.73
CA SER A 200 -10.57 6.58 5.94
C SER A 200 -10.10 6.57 4.48
N TRP A 201 -8.81 6.36 4.23
CA TRP A 201 -8.27 6.23 2.88
C TRP A 201 -8.83 4.98 2.18
N LEU A 202 -8.93 3.86 2.90
CA LEU A 202 -9.38 2.58 2.35
C LEU A 202 -10.89 2.51 2.07
N MET A 203 -11.70 3.31 2.77
CA MET A 203 -13.16 3.21 2.73
C MET A 203 -13.76 3.30 1.30
N PRO A 204 -13.34 4.25 0.43
CA PRO A 204 -13.90 4.38 -0.92
C PRO A 204 -13.59 3.19 -1.83
N VAL A 205 -12.45 2.53 -1.63
CA VAL A 205 -11.97 1.42 -2.46
C VAL A 205 -12.19 0.04 -1.83
N ARG A 206 -12.90 0.00 -0.69
CA ARG A 206 -13.11 -1.18 0.14
C ARG A 206 -13.63 -2.40 -0.62
N LYS A 207 -14.61 -2.17 -1.50
CA LYS A 207 -15.30 -3.23 -2.26
C LYS A 207 -14.65 -3.55 -3.61
N THR A 208 -13.59 -2.84 -3.96
CA THR A 208 -12.95 -2.87 -5.28
C THR A 208 -11.49 -3.31 -5.12
N TRP A 209 -10.54 -2.42 -5.38
CA TRP A 209 -9.10 -2.66 -5.32
C TRP A 209 -8.66 -3.29 -4.00
N LEU A 210 -9.22 -2.83 -2.88
CA LEU A 210 -8.87 -3.38 -1.57
C LEU A 210 -9.32 -4.83 -1.39
N ALA A 211 -10.52 -5.17 -1.85
CA ALA A 211 -11.03 -6.53 -1.74
C ALA A 211 -10.13 -7.52 -2.50
N ASP A 212 -9.66 -7.15 -3.68
CA ASP A 212 -8.72 -7.97 -4.45
C ASP A 212 -7.33 -8.01 -3.80
N TRP A 213 -6.82 -6.86 -3.37
CA TRP A 213 -5.52 -6.76 -2.71
C TRP A 213 -5.44 -7.62 -1.43
N ILE A 214 -6.51 -7.62 -0.61
CA ILE A 214 -6.65 -8.45 0.60
C ILE A 214 -6.75 -9.93 0.26
N LYS A 215 -7.52 -10.27 -0.79
CA LYS A 215 -7.69 -11.67 -1.23
C LYS A 215 -6.33 -12.29 -1.57
N ASP A 216 -5.49 -11.53 -2.25
CA ASP A 216 -4.17 -11.98 -2.71
C ASP A 216 -3.10 -11.97 -1.60
N ARG A 217 -3.41 -11.39 -0.42
CA ARG A 217 -2.48 -11.26 0.71
C ARG A 217 -3.01 -11.96 1.97
N PRO A 218 -2.91 -13.30 2.06
CA PRO A 218 -3.33 -14.06 3.24
C PRO A 218 -2.63 -13.62 4.52
N ASP A 219 -1.35 -13.22 4.46
CA ASP A 219 -0.61 -12.84 5.66
C ASP A 219 -1.05 -11.48 6.22
N TYR A 220 -1.45 -10.55 5.34
CA TYR A 220 -2.12 -9.33 5.78
C TYR A 220 -3.43 -9.64 6.51
N ARG A 221 -4.24 -10.57 6.00
CA ARG A 221 -5.50 -10.98 6.67
C ARG A 221 -5.25 -11.56 8.06
N LYS A 222 -4.23 -12.42 8.19
CA LYS A 222 -3.83 -12.99 9.50
C LYS A 222 -3.39 -11.88 10.46
N LEU A 223 -2.61 -10.92 9.96
CA LEU A 223 -2.16 -9.76 10.74
C LEU A 223 -3.34 -8.90 11.20
N ALA A 224 -4.24 -8.53 10.30
CA ALA A 224 -5.43 -7.73 10.62
C ALA A 224 -6.34 -8.45 11.64
N ALA A 225 -6.55 -9.76 11.48
CA ALA A 225 -7.29 -10.57 12.44
C ALA A 225 -6.62 -10.57 13.82
N LEU A 226 -5.29 -10.69 13.85
CA LEU A 226 -4.52 -10.68 15.09
C LEU A 226 -4.64 -9.33 15.82
N VAL A 227 -4.47 -8.20 15.12
CA VAL A 227 -4.60 -6.85 15.70
C VAL A 227 -6.03 -6.59 16.19
N SER A 228 -7.05 -7.13 15.52
CA SER A 228 -8.46 -6.97 15.93
C SER A 228 -8.81 -7.57 17.29
N HIS A 229 -7.96 -8.45 17.85
CA HIS A 229 -8.11 -8.90 19.23
C HIS A 229 -7.83 -7.79 20.27
N THR A 230 -7.22 -6.69 19.86
CA THR A 230 -6.80 -5.59 20.75
C THR A 230 -7.34 -4.23 20.39
N ASP A 231 -7.69 -4.03 19.13
CA ASP A 231 -8.33 -2.82 18.66
C ASP A 231 -9.69 -3.17 18.03
N ILE A 232 -10.75 -2.76 18.74
CA ILE A 232 -12.14 -2.98 18.34
C ILE A 232 -12.53 -2.20 17.07
N HIS A 233 -11.74 -1.19 16.70
CA HIS A 233 -12.00 -0.35 15.54
C HIS A 233 -11.38 -0.92 14.25
N VAL A 234 -10.59 -1.99 14.33
CA VAL A 234 -10.11 -2.72 13.14
C VAL A 234 -11.31 -3.37 12.44
N PRO A 235 -11.69 -2.90 11.23
CA PRO A 235 -12.90 -3.40 10.60
C PRO A 235 -12.73 -4.85 10.12
N SER A 236 -13.80 -5.64 10.21
CA SER A 236 -13.79 -7.05 9.79
C SER A 236 -13.49 -7.25 8.29
N TRP A 237 -13.77 -6.25 7.45
CA TRP A 237 -13.47 -6.28 6.02
C TRP A 237 -11.97 -6.19 5.69
N LEU A 238 -11.10 -5.83 6.65
CA LEU A 238 -9.65 -5.99 6.51
C LEU A 238 -9.20 -7.45 6.64
N GLN A 239 -10.04 -8.30 7.25
CA GLN A 239 -9.76 -9.70 7.52
C GLN A 239 -10.39 -10.60 6.46
N ARG A 240 -11.53 -10.18 5.90
CA ARG A 240 -12.31 -10.91 4.92
C ARG A 240 -12.69 -9.96 3.78
N PRO A 241 -12.26 -10.22 2.55
CA PRO A 241 -12.56 -9.34 1.43
C PRO A 241 -14.08 -9.25 1.25
N GLU A 242 -14.60 -8.03 1.27
CA GLU A 242 -16.02 -7.75 1.04
C GLU A 242 -16.17 -7.31 -0.42
N ARG A 243 -16.74 -8.15 -1.29
CA ARG A 243 -17.03 -7.77 -2.67
C ARG A 243 -18.38 -7.07 -2.77
N ALA A 244 -18.51 -6.13 -3.70
CA ALA A 244 -19.82 -5.68 -4.14
C ALA A 244 -20.60 -6.88 -4.70
N ALA A 245 -21.88 -6.98 -4.32
CA ALA A 245 -22.80 -8.00 -4.81
C ALA A 245 -23.25 -7.68 -6.24
#